data_AF-A0A926Y250-F1
#
_entry.id   AF-A0A926Y250-F1
#
_cell.length_a   1.000
_cell.length_b   1.000
_cell.length_c   1.000
_cell.angle_alpha   90.00
_cell.angle_beta   90.00
_cell.angle_gamma   90.00
#
_symmetry.space_group_name_H-M   'P 1'
#
loop_
_entity.id
_entity.type
_entity.pdbx_description
1 polymer ?
#
loop_
_entity_poly.entity_id
_entity_poly.type
_entity_poly.pdbx_seq_one_letter_code
_entity_poly.pdbx_strand_id
1 'polypeptide(L)'
;MPSSLQQRQVLFISHALPEENEFVLWLAAKLRNEGYDVWCELEQIYGGEHFWKEIQEVLQTRAVKVLLVASQVSVMKDGVRDEWDYALSIARANKLKDFIIPIKYDDVSSNAIIGLTNLAMIQFQNSWAHGFKALLRKLDKDKVPKIQDFNPLSVKHWYLNRFATTNTVINKEETFYSNWVALPKLPPKLFLHEYATEAQAKQVVSYIQEKLDFPVARHQRYILAFEEKLPLIHVINTTSELFGSILIETMKSLEISIRKIKKREYKSETFPTTQDASNFLVQLIQQSVHNFLAKRGLKIYEMANSNLCYFYQQTENTDQKIKYLHGPKIRKKQLTGTYNNTAVWHYGVSFIMRIQPFPLISIKAHLLFSDDGMTIWEKKDSIRSARRKKGKRMFNAEWRDLLLAFLASLTEDQKAFGVPITSHEKLWLSASPVIFKSEKGYQDPKDEGRLNLLEAAEDEDDFMDEDFYTFDTERALSELESDSLHNEDINLTAGDINDIDYETI
;
A
#
# COMPACT_ATOMS: atom_id res chain seq x y z
N MET A 1 52.95 -23.80 -29.32
CA MET A 1 51.55 -23.43 -29.57
C MET A 1 50.94 -23.07 -28.21
N PRO A 2 50.64 -21.80 -27.91
CA PRO A 2 49.99 -21.49 -26.65
C PRO A 2 48.56 -22.02 -26.68
N SER A 3 48.24 -22.71 -25.60
CA SER A 3 46.97 -23.26 -25.14
C SER A 3 45.71 -22.47 -25.50
N SER A 4 44.67 -23.20 -25.88
CA SER A 4 43.26 -22.82 -26.04
C SER A 4 42.86 -21.49 -25.40
N LEU A 5 42.30 -20.58 -26.21
CA LEU A 5 41.50 -19.44 -25.76
C LEU A 5 40.40 -19.95 -24.82
N GLN A 6 40.59 -19.85 -23.51
CA GLN A 6 39.49 -19.97 -22.57
C GLN A 6 38.50 -18.86 -22.90
N GLN A 7 37.31 -19.24 -23.35
CA GLN A 7 36.29 -18.30 -23.77
C GLN A 7 35.78 -17.57 -22.52
N ARG A 8 36.01 -16.25 -22.43
CA ARG A 8 35.47 -15.40 -21.37
C ARG A 8 33.94 -15.52 -21.37
N GLN A 9 33.34 -15.93 -20.25
CA GLN A 9 31.90 -16.19 -20.14
C GLN A 9 31.25 -15.59 -18.88
N VAL A 10 32.04 -15.18 -17.89
CA VAL A 10 31.53 -14.78 -16.57
C VAL A 10 31.18 -13.29 -16.54
N LEU A 11 29.99 -12.95 -16.06
CA LEU A 11 29.66 -11.60 -15.61
C LEU A 11 30.18 -11.41 -14.19
N PHE A 12 31.21 -10.57 -14.04
CA PHE A 12 31.75 -10.21 -12.74
C PHE A 12 30.96 -9.02 -12.18
N ILE A 13 30.46 -9.10 -10.96
CA ILE A 13 29.83 -7.96 -10.27
C ILE A 13 30.80 -7.41 -9.22
N SER A 14 31.19 -6.15 -9.39
CA SER A 14 32.02 -5.38 -8.46
C SER A 14 31.11 -4.46 -7.66
N HIS A 15 31.17 -4.55 -6.32
CA HIS A 15 30.24 -3.87 -5.41
C HIS A 15 30.85 -3.62 -4.02
N ALA A 16 30.24 -2.73 -3.24
CA ALA A 16 30.59 -2.46 -1.86
C ALA A 16 30.00 -3.49 -0.88
N LEU A 17 30.87 -4.09 -0.06
CA LEU A 17 30.47 -5.01 1.01
C LEU A 17 30.55 -4.37 2.40
N PRO A 18 29.47 -4.42 3.22
CA PRO A 18 28.23 -5.17 3.02
C PRO A 18 27.05 -4.38 2.39
N GLU A 19 27.21 -3.10 2.08
CA GLU A 19 26.13 -2.13 1.86
C GLU A 19 25.33 -2.33 0.56
N GLU A 20 25.85 -3.08 -0.42
CA GLU A 20 25.16 -3.33 -1.69
C GLU A 20 24.73 -4.80 -1.86
N ASN A 21 24.76 -5.58 -0.77
CA ASN A 21 24.54 -7.01 -0.83
C ASN A 21 23.15 -7.40 -1.34
N GLU A 22 22.10 -6.72 -0.87
CA GLU A 22 20.74 -7.01 -1.30
C GLU A 22 20.59 -6.86 -2.82
N PHE A 23 21.04 -5.72 -3.33
CA PHE A 23 20.99 -5.40 -4.75
C PHE A 23 21.79 -6.39 -5.59
N VAL A 24 23.01 -6.73 -5.16
CA VAL A 24 23.91 -7.65 -5.89
C VAL A 24 23.36 -9.06 -5.89
N LEU A 25 22.78 -9.53 -4.77
CA LEU A 25 22.12 -10.83 -4.69
C LEU A 25 20.90 -10.89 -5.61
N TRP A 26 20.07 -9.84 -5.60
CA TRP A 26 18.92 -9.72 -6.50
C TRP A 26 19.38 -9.75 -7.96
N LEU A 27 20.38 -8.94 -8.31
CA LEU A 27 20.88 -8.82 -9.68
C LEU A 27 21.51 -10.13 -10.16
N ALA A 28 22.35 -10.76 -9.35
CA ALA A 28 22.97 -12.04 -9.66
C ALA A 28 21.93 -13.14 -9.87
N ALA A 29 20.92 -13.22 -9.00
CA ALA A 29 19.82 -14.17 -9.14
C ALA A 29 19.02 -13.96 -10.45
N LYS A 30 18.75 -12.70 -10.81
CA LYS A 30 18.03 -12.37 -12.05
C LYS A 30 18.85 -12.68 -13.29
N LEU A 31 20.13 -12.31 -13.32
CA LEU A 31 21.04 -12.62 -14.43
C LEU A 31 21.21 -14.14 -14.63
N ARG A 32 21.33 -14.89 -13.54
CA ARG A 32 21.38 -16.36 -13.62
C ARG A 32 20.10 -16.94 -14.17
N ASN A 33 18.92 -16.48 -13.72
CA ASN A 33 17.64 -16.92 -14.28
C ASN A 33 17.54 -16.66 -15.79
N GLU A 34 18.21 -15.64 -16.29
CA GLU A 34 18.32 -15.34 -17.73
C GLU A 34 19.39 -16.16 -18.46
N GLY A 35 20.07 -17.06 -17.76
CA GLY A 35 21.06 -18.01 -18.29
C GLY A 35 22.51 -17.53 -18.26
N TYR A 36 22.83 -16.41 -17.61
CA TYR A 36 24.19 -15.90 -17.54
C TYR A 36 25.02 -16.58 -16.43
N ASP A 37 26.31 -16.79 -16.68
CA ASP A 37 27.27 -17.15 -15.63
C ASP A 37 27.67 -15.87 -14.87
N VAL A 38 27.54 -15.87 -13.55
CA VAL A 38 27.71 -14.67 -12.71
C VAL A 38 28.63 -15.00 -11.55
N TRP A 39 29.59 -14.11 -11.29
CA TRP A 39 30.50 -14.17 -10.16
C TRP A 39 30.39 -12.88 -9.33
N CYS A 40 30.27 -13.02 -8.01
CA CYS A 40 30.38 -11.92 -7.04
C CYS A 40 30.98 -12.44 -5.73
N GLU A 41 31.59 -11.54 -4.96
CA GLU A 41 32.34 -11.87 -3.73
C GLU A 41 31.48 -12.58 -2.65
N LEU A 42 30.16 -12.37 -2.65
CA LEU A 42 29.22 -12.95 -1.68
C LEU A 42 29.11 -14.49 -1.67
N GLU A 43 29.74 -15.16 -2.63
CA GLU A 43 29.52 -16.58 -2.93
C GLU A 43 30.72 -17.48 -2.64
N GLN A 44 31.91 -16.92 -2.33
CA GLN A 44 33.17 -17.65 -2.27
C GLN A 44 33.88 -17.61 -0.90
N ILE A 45 33.33 -16.94 0.12
CA ILE A 45 34.03 -16.77 1.41
C ILE A 45 33.85 -18.02 2.31
N TYR A 46 34.72 -19.01 2.13
CA TYR A 46 35.05 -20.00 3.16
C TYR A 46 36.37 -19.55 3.80
N GLY A 47 36.31 -18.91 4.96
CA GLY A 47 37.46 -18.17 5.53
C GLY A 47 38.79 -18.94 5.54
N GLY A 48 39.88 -18.25 5.14
CA GLY A 48 41.26 -18.79 5.14
C GLY A 48 42.06 -18.62 3.84
N GLU A 49 41.47 -18.11 2.75
CA GLU A 49 42.10 -18.04 1.42
C GLU A 49 42.69 -16.66 1.06
N HIS A 50 43.64 -16.62 0.12
CA HIS A 50 44.20 -15.39 -0.47
C HIS A 50 43.20 -14.76 -1.46
N PHE A 51 42.17 -14.14 -0.91
CA PHE A 51 41.00 -13.57 -1.58
C PHE A 51 41.30 -12.75 -2.85
N TRP A 52 42.29 -11.86 -2.81
CA TRP A 52 42.64 -11.00 -3.94
C TRP A 52 43.16 -11.78 -5.17
N LYS A 53 43.80 -12.92 -4.97
CA LYS A 53 44.37 -13.73 -6.05
C LYS A 53 43.27 -14.34 -6.93
N GLU A 54 42.15 -14.73 -6.32
CA GLU A 54 41.02 -15.30 -7.05
C GLU A 54 40.27 -14.23 -7.86
N ILE A 55 40.03 -13.05 -7.29
CA ILE A 55 39.45 -11.90 -8.01
C ILE A 55 40.26 -11.60 -9.27
N GLN A 56 41.60 -11.50 -9.12
CA GLN A 56 42.48 -11.23 -10.24
C GLN A 56 42.39 -12.32 -11.32
N GLU A 57 42.39 -13.59 -10.93
CA GLU A 57 42.26 -14.71 -11.84
C GLU A 57 40.96 -14.64 -12.64
N VAL A 58 39.82 -14.41 -11.96
CA VAL A 58 38.50 -14.34 -12.60
C VAL A 58 38.42 -13.15 -13.57
N LEU A 59 38.82 -11.96 -13.14
CA LEU A 59 38.84 -10.75 -13.99
C LEU A 59 39.75 -10.94 -15.23
N GLN A 60 40.94 -11.53 -15.02
CA GLN A 60 41.93 -11.68 -16.07
C GLN A 60 41.54 -12.76 -17.09
N THR A 61 40.98 -13.89 -16.66
CA THR A 61 40.85 -15.09 -17.51
C THR A 61 39.41 -15.43 -17.90
N ARG A 62 38.43 -15.17 -17.03
CA ARG A 62 37.05 -15.66 -17.18
C ARG A 62 36.03 -14.56 -17.45
N ALA A 63 36.24 -13.35 -16.94
CA ALA A 63 35.27 -12.27 -17.03
C ALA A 63 35.07 -11.82 -18.47
N VAL A 64 33.82 -11.84 -18.95
CA VAL A 64 33.41 -11.30 -20.25
C VAL A 64 32.98 -9.84 -20.14
N LYS A 65 32.35 -9.48 -19.03
CA LYS A 65 32.00 -8.10 -18.65
C LYS A 65 32.14 -7.93 -17.13
N VAL A 66 32.44 -6.71 -16.72
CA VAL A 66 32.46 -6.27 -15.32
C VAL A 66 31.28 -5.32 -15.12
N LEU A 67 30.35 -5.70 -14.26
CA LEU A 67 29.23 -4.87 -13.81
C LEU A 67 29.69 -4.14 -12.56
N LEU A 68 30.02 -2.85 -12.69
CA LEU A 68 30.38 -2.02 -11.55
C LEU A 68 29.09 -1.44 -10.95
N VAL A 69 28.75 -1.82 -9.73
CA VAL A 69 27.71 -1.15 -8.95
C VAL A 69 28.29 0.17 -8.44
N ALA A 70 27.95 1.27 -9.12
CA ALA A 70 28.42 2.60 -8.78
C ALA A 70 27.42 3.26 -7.83
N SER A 71 27.86 3.46 -6.58
CA SER A 71 27.15 4.19 -5.53
C SER A 71 28.08 5.18 -4.83
N GLN A 72 27.54 6.06 -3.99
CA GLN A 72 28.35 6.95 -3.14
C GLN A 72 29.28 6.16 -2.21
N VAL A 73 28.90 4.93 -1.84
CA VAL A 73 29.69 4.05 -0.97
C VAL A 73 30.76 3.30 -1.76
N SER A 74 30.39 2.67 -2.87
CA SER A 74 31.31 1.80 -3.63
C SER A 74 32.48 2.55 -4.22
N VAL A 75 32.26 3.79 -4.69
CA VAL A 75 33.32 4.65 -5.22
C VAL A 75 34.34 5.09 -4.17
N MET A 76 34.05 4.91 -2.88
CA MET A 76 34.95 5.23 -1.78
C MET A 76 35.71 4.02 -1.23
N LYS A 77 35.33 2.78 -1.61
CA LYS A 77 35.98 1.57 -1.11
C LYS A 77 37.22 1.22 -1.91
N ASP A 78 38.31 0.98 -1.18
CA ASP A 78 39.61 0.64 -1.78
C ASP A 78 39.53 -0.65 -2.61
N GLY A 79 38.85 -1.70 -2.13
CA GLY A 79 38.67 -2.94 -2.90
C GLY A 79 37.97 -2.74 -4.25
N VAL A 80 36.90 -1.93 -4.29
CA VAL A 80 36.16 -1.62 -5.53
C VAL A 80 37.02 -0.77 -6.47
N ARG A 81 37.82 0.16 -5.92
CA ARG A 81 38.77 0.97 -6.71
C ARG A 81 39.88 0.12 -7.31
N ASP A 82 40.44 -0.80 -6.54
CA ASP A 82 41.46 -1.72 -7.00
C ASP A 82 40.92 -2.64 -8.11
N GLU A 83 39.68 -3.14 -7.95
CA GLU A 83 38.99 -3.92 -8.99
C GLU A 83 38.74 -3.11 -10.25
N TRP A 84 38.30 -1.86 -10.10
CA TRP A 84 38.09 -0.93 -11.21
C TRP A 84 39.38 -0.66 -11.99
N ASP A 85 40.46 -0.31 -11.30
CA ASP A 85 41.75 -0.02 -11.93
C ASP A 85 42.33 -1.26 -12.61
N TYR A 86 42.19 -2.43 -11.98
CA TYR A 86 42.61 -3.68 -12.57
C TYR A 86 41.78 -4.05 -13.80
N ALA A 87 40.45 -3.89 -13.75
CA ALA A 87 39.55 -4.12 -14.89
C ALA A 87 39.86 -3.16 -16.06
N LEU A 88 40.19 -1.90 -15.78
CA LEU A 88 40.64 -0.93 -16.79
C LEU A 88 41.96 -1.37 -17.44
N SER A 89 42.91 -1.86 -16.63
CA SER A 89 44.18 -2.36 -17.15
C SER A 89 43.97 -3.55 -18.10
N ILE A 90 43.08 -4.49 -17.74
CA ILE A 90 42.71 -5.65 -18.56
C ILE A 90 42.03 -5.21 -19.85
N ALA A 91 41.08 -4.27 -19.77
CA ALA A 91 40.38 -3.74 -20.93
C ALA A 91 41.34 -3.14 -21.95
N ARG A 92 42.32 -2.36 -21.49
CA ARG A 92 43.36 -1.75 -22.34
C ARG A 92 44.30 -2.79 -22.93
N ALA A 93 44.85 -3.69 -22.10
CA ALA A 93 45.81 -4.70 -22.52
C ALA A 93 45.22 -5.66 -23.57
N ASN A 94 43.95 -6.06 -23.39
CA ASN A 94 43.27 -7.02 -24.26
C ASN A 94 42.37 -6.36 -25.32
N LYS A 95 42.37 -5.02 -25.41
CA LYS A 95 41.52 -4.23 -26.32
C LYS A 95 40.03 -4.63 -26.26
N LEU A 96 39.53 -4.88 -25.05
CA LEU A 96 38.16 -5.33 -24.82
C LEU A 96 37.20 -4.14 -24.93
N LYS A 97 36.18 -4.29 -25.79
CA LYS A 97 35.15 -3.26 -25.99
C LYS A 97 34.07 -3.35 -24.93
N ASP A 98 33.70 -2.18 -24.39
CA ASP A 98 32.64 -2.01 -23.38
C ASP A 98 32.80 -3.02 -22.22
N PHE A 99 34.03 -3.28 -21.80
CA PHE A 99 34.34 -4.35 -20.83
C PHE A 99 33.72 -4.08 -19.47
N ILE A 100 33.74 -2.82 -19.03
CA ILE A 100 33.11 -2.37 -17.80
C ILE A 100 31.79 -1.70 -18.14
N ILE A 101 30.71 -2.12 -17.48
CA ILE A 101 29.36 -1.58 -17.59
C ILE A 101 28.99 -1.01 -16.21
N PRO A 102 29.02 0.32 -16.04
CA PRO A 102 28.61 0.93 -14.79
C PRO A 102 27.09 0.87 -14.62
N ILE A 103 26.68 0.47 -13.42
CA ILE A 103 25.30 0.46 -12.94
C ILE A 103 25.18 1.61 -11.95
N LYS A 104 24.38 2.63 -12.29
CA LYS A 104 24.13 3.75 -11.39
C LYS A 104 23.10 3.31 -10.34
N TYR A 105 23.58 3.01 -9.13
CA TYR A 105 22.77 2.49 -8.04
C TYR A 105 22.04 3.60 -7.28
N ASP A 106 22.74 4.69 -6.98
CA ASP A 106 22.21 5.88 -6.30
C ASP A 106 22.58 7.17 -7.06
N ASP A 107 22.49 8.33 -6.41
CA ASP A 107 22.87 9.63 -6.98
C ASP A 107 24.39 9.91 -7.03
N VAL A 108 25.21 8.87 -7.12
CA VAL A 108 26.66 9.01 -7.31
C VAL A 108 27.01 9.89 -8.51
N SER A 109 27.96 10.79 -8.27
CA SER A 109 28.50 11.65 -9.31
C SER A 109 29.25 10.82 -10.36
N SER A 110 29.06 11.13 -11.64
CA SER A 110 29.83 10.54 -12.74
C SER A 110 31.34 10.76 -12.60
N ASN A 111 31.75 11.77 -11.82
CA ASN A 111 33.14 12.14 -11.61
C ASN A 111 33.75 11.48 -10.36
N ALA A 112 33.04 10.57 -9.70
CA ALA A 112 33.46 9.98 -8.43
C ALA A 112 34.71 9.08 -8.55
N ILE A 113 34.93 8.45 -9.70
CA ILE A 113 36.15 7.71 -10.02
C ILE A 113 36.70 8.20 -11.37
N ILE A 114 38.02 8.31 -11.49
CA ILE A 114 38.69 8.70 -12.72
C ILE A 114 38.30 7.74 -13.86
N GLY A 115 37.77 8.30 -14.95
CA GLY A 115 37.38 7.56 -16.14
C GLY A 115 35.93 7.07 -16.16
N LEU A 116 35.21 7.11 -15.04
CA LEU A 116 33.79 6.75 -14.98
C LEU A 116 32.91 7.69 -15.82
N THR A 117 33.28 8.97 -15.89
CA THR A 117 32.63 10.00 -16.73
C THR A 117 32.59 9.66 -18.22
N ASN A 118 33.52 8.83 -18.68
CA ASN A 118 33.64 8.46 -20.08
C ASN A 118 32.75 7.26 -20.45
N LEU A 119 32.04 6.68 -19.49
CA LEU A 119 31.17 5.53 -19.67
C LEU A 119 29.70 5.91 -19.45
N ALA A 120 28.83 5.44 -20.35
CA ALA A 120 27.38 5.56 -20.16
C ALA A 120 26.92 4.58 -19.09
N MET A 121 26.25 5.09 -18.05
CA MET A 121 25.78 4.28 -16.92
C MET A 121 24.33 3.82 -17.12
N ILE A 122 24.04 2.57 -16.77
CA ILE A 122 22.68 2.04 -16.76
C ILE A 122 21.99 2.46 -15.46
N GLN A 123 20.84 3.12 -15.56
CA GLN A 123 20.15 3.71 -14.42
C GLN A 123 19.36 2.65 -13.64
N PHE A 124 19.62 2.49 -12.34
CA PHE A 124 18.88 1.62 -11.43
C PHE A 124 18.22 2.37 -10.27
N GLN A 125 18.54 3.65 -10.03
CA GLN A 125 18.13 4.39 -8.83
C GLN A 125 16.61 4.46 -8.57
N ASN A 126 15.79 4.56 -9.63
CA ASN A 126 14.33 4.71 -9.49
C ASN A 126 13.57 3.39 -9.64
N SER A 127 14.16 2.39 -10.30
CA SER A 127 13.51 1.11 -10.59
C SER A 127 14.50 0.05 -11.05
N TRP A 128 14.73 -0.95 -10.21
CA TRP A 128 15.59 -2.07 -10.54
C TRP A 128 15.08 -2.87 -11.75
N ALA A 129 13.76 -3.00 -11.90
CA ALA A 129 13.16 -3.68 -13.04
C ALA A 129 13.44 -2.96 -14.37
N HIS A 130 13.38 -1.62 -14.39
CA HIS A 130 13.70 -0.83 -15.57
C HIS A 130 15.18 -0.92 -15.93
N GLY A 131 16.06 -0.73 -14.93
CA GLY A 131 17.51 -0.85 -15.10
C GLY A 131 17.92 -2.24 -15.60
N PHE A 132 17.32 -3.29 -15.04
CA PHE A 132 17.58 -4.67 -15.43
C PHE A 132 17.19 -4.95 -16.88
N LYS A 133 16.04 -4.43 -17.34
CA LYS A 133 15.65 -4.53 -18.75
C LYS A 133 16.66 -3.83 -19.68
N ALA A 134 17.19 -2.68 -19.28
CA ALA A 134 18.23 -1.97 -20.04
C ALA A 134 19.56 -2.73 -20.05
N LEU A 135 19.94 -3.34 -18.92
CA LEU A 135 21.11 -4.21 -18.82
C LEU A 135 21.00 -5.42 -19.74
N LEU A 136 19.87 -6.14 -19.73
CA LEU A 136 19.66 -7.28 -20.63
C LEU A 136 19.80 -6.89 -22.10
N ARG A 137 19.22 -5.76 -22.51
CA ARG A 137 19.38 -5.24 -23.89
C ARG A 137 20.84 -4.97 -24.24
N LYS A 138 21.64 -4.48 -23.29
CA LYS A 138 23.07 -4.25 -23.49
C LYS A 138 23.84 -5.57 -23.61
N LEU A 139 23.58 -6.53 -22.73
CA LEU A 139 24.21 -7.86 -22.75
C LEU A 139 23.89 -8.63 -24.04
N ASP A 140 22.63 -8.58 -24.49
CA ASP A 140 22.19 -9.19 -25.75
C ASP A 140 22.88 -8.52 -26.96
N LYS A 141 22.93 -7.18 -26.98
CA LYS A 141 23.62 -6.41 -28.05
C LYS A 141 25.10 -6.76 -28.13
N ASP A 142 25.73 -6.98 -26.98
CA ASP A 142 27.14 -7.36 -26.86
C ASP A 142 27.37 -8.85 -27.09
N LYS A 143 26.31 -9.64 -27.32
CA LYS A 143 26.35 -11.09 -27.54
C LYS A 143 27.06 -11.82 -26.39
N VAL A 144 26.79 -11.40 -25.15
CA VAL A 144 27.30 -12.08 -23.96
C VAL A 144 26.78 -13.53 -23.95
N PRO A 145 27.65 -14.54 -23.81
CA PRO A 145 27.26 -15.94 -23.88
C PRO A 145 26.39 -16.32 -22.67
N LYS A 146 25.42 -17.21 -22.92
CA LYS A 146 24.58 -17.84 -21.91
C LYS A 146 24.98 -19.32 -21.77
N ILE A 147 24.82 -19.88 -20.58
CA ILE A 147 25.09 -21.29 -20.29
C ILE A 147 24.04 -22.15 -21.02
N GLN A 148 24.49 -23.07 -21.89
CA GLN A 148 23.58 -23.92 -22.69
C GLN A 148 22.88 -24.98 -21.84
N ASP A 149 23.55 -25.50 -20.80
CA ASP A 149 23.00 -26.47 -19.83
C ASP A 149 22.55 -25.76 -18.54
N PHE A 150 21.76 -24.69 -18.68
CA PHE A 150 21.21 -24.00 -17.51
C PHE A 150 20.25 -24.93 -16.74
N ASN A 151 20.61 -25.30 -15.51
CA ASN A 151 19.75 -26.08 -14.62
C ASN A 151 19.03 -25.15 -13.62
N PRO A 152 17.71 -24.91 -13.76
CA PRO A 152 16.95 -24.07 -12.83
C PRO A 152 16.99 -24.57 -11.38
N LEU A 153 17.32 -25.84 -11.16
CA LEU A 153 17.49 -26.41 -9.82
C LEU A 153 18.68 -25.80 -9.08
N SER A 154 19.76 -25.36 -9.75
CA SER A 154 20.93 -24.78 -9.07
C SER A 154 20.65 -23.40 -8.49
N VAL A 155 19.92 -22.54 -9.23
CA VAL A 155 19.50 -21.21 -8.76
C VAL A 155 18.46 -21.34 -7.64
N LYS A 156 17.51 -22.27 -7.80
CA LYS A 156 16.55 -22.59 -6.74
C LYS A 156 17.24 -23.13 -5.50
N HIS A 157 18.21 -24.03 -5.64
CA HIS A 157 18.94 -24.62 -4.51
C HIS A 157 19.86 -23.59 -3.84
N TRP A 158 20.52 -22.72 -4.61
CA TRP A 158 21.32 -21.59 -4.10
C TRP A 158 20.45 -20.59 -3.34
N TYR A 159 19.32 -20.16 -3.91
CA TYR A 159 18.38 -19.25 -3.26
C TYR A 159 17.81 -19.90 -1.99
N LEU A 160 17.40 -21.17 -2.07
CA LEU A 160 16.88 -21.91 -0.92
C LEU A 160 17.94 -22.26 0.13
N ASN A 161 19.24 -22.31 -0.19
CA ASN A 161 20.30 -22.55 0.79
C ASN A 161 20.81 -21.25 1.42
N ARG A 162 20.89 -20.16 0.66
CA ARG A 162 21.32 -18.83 1.16
C ARG A 162 20.22 -18.13 1.93
N PHE A 163 18.99 -18.18 1.40
CA PHE A 163 17.77 -17.69 2.03
C PHE A 163 16.95 -18.85 2.59
N ALA A 164 17.63 -19.90 3.09
CA ALA A 164 17.03 -21.06 3.75
C ALA A 164 16.16 -20.60 4.92
N THR A 165 14.96 -20.17 4.58
CA THR A 165 13.81 -20.30 5.43
C THR A 165 13.71 -21.80 5.66
N THR A 166 13.95 -22.21 6.91
CA THR A 166 13.56 -23.54 7.42
C THR A 166 12.09 -23.89 7.11
N ASN A 167 11.31 -22.90 6.68
CA ASN A 167 9.93 -22.99 6.24
C ASN A 167 9.82 -23.32 4.74
N THR A 168 10.13 -24.56 4.38
CA THR A 168 9.83 -25.07 3.03
C THR A 168 8.32 -25.10 2.78
N VAL A 169 7.91 -24.94 1.51
CA VAL A 169 6.52 -25.18 1.10
C VAL A 169 6.25 -26.67 1.24
N ILE A 170 5.27 -27.02 2.07
CA ILE A 170 4.88 -28.39 2.36
C ILE A 170 3.50 -28.70 1.77
N ASN A 171 3.25 -29.98 1.48
CA ASN A 171 1.91 -30.46 1.21
C ASN A 171 1.11 -30.39 2.50
N LYS A 172 0.17 -29.45 2.56
CA LYS A 172 -0.65 -29.17 3.74
C LYS A 172 -1.90 -28.47 3.25
N GLU A 173 -3.05 -29.10 3.49
CA GLU A 173 -4.33 -28.42 3.29
C GLU A 173 -4.43 -27.27 4.29
N GLU A 174 -4.44 -26.06 3.76
CA GLU A 174 -4.44 -24.84 4.57
C GLU A 174 -5.52 -23.89 4.09
N THR A 175 -6.19 -23.28 5.06
CA THR A 175 -7.23 -22.30 4.85
C THR A 175 -6.64 -20.91 5.06
N PHE A 176 -6.59 -20.13 3.98
CA PHE A 176 -6.10 -18.77 3.98
C PHE A 176 -7.26 -17.79 4.10
N TYR A 177 -7.10 -16.82 4.98
CA TYR A 177 -8.07 -15.76 5.21
C TYR A 177 -7.53 -14.51 4.53
N SER A 178 -8.33 -13.93 3.63
CA SER A 178 -7.99 -12.65 3.03
C SER A 178 -8.25 -11.50 3.99
N ASN A 179 -7.92 -10.30 3.52
CA ASN A 179 -8.38 -9.03 4.09
C ASN A 179 -9.63 -8.49 3.36
N TRP A 180 -10.35 -9.32 2.62
CA TRP A 180 -11.53 -8.91 1.85
C TRP A 180 -12.81 -9.31 2.54
N VAL A 181 -13.71 -8.36 2.77
CA VAL A 181 -15.08 -8.61 3.23
C VAL A 181 -16.00 -8.53 2.03
N ALA A 182 -16.64 -9.64 1.67
CA ALA A 182 -17.52 -9.68 0.52
C ALA A 182 -18.83 -8.92 0.76
N LEU A 183 -19.32 -8.23 -0.28
CA LEU A 183 -20.64 -7.63 -0.32
C LEU A 183 -21.51 -8.49 -1.24
N PRO A 184 -22.20 -9.52 -0.72
CA PRO A 184 -22.90 -10.50 -1.55
C PRO A 184 -24.04 -9.88 -2.36
N LYS A 185 -24.72 -8.87 -1.79
CA LYS A 185 -25.86 -8.19 -2.42
C LYS A 185 -25.68 -6.68 -2.32
N LEU A 186 -25.46 -6.03 -3.47
CA LEU A 186 -25.56 -4.57 -3.58
C LEU A 186 -27.03 -4.15 -3.66
N PRO A 187 -27.37 -2.91 -3.28
CA PRO A 187 -28.68 -2.35 -3.57
C PRO A 187 -28.96 -2.38 -5.08
N PRO A 188 -30.24 -2.51 -5.50
CA PRO A 188 -30.58 -2.66 -6.91
C PRO A 188 -30.47 -1.34 -7.68
N LYS A 189 -30.70 -0.22 -7.00
CA LYS A 189 -30.92 1.10 -7.58
C LYS A 189 -30.12 2.16 -6.82
N LEU A 190 -29.70 3.17 -7.55
CA LEU A 190 -29.14 4.43 -7.07
C LEU A 190 -30.02 5.54 -7.63
N PHE A 191 -30.39 6.53 -6.82
CA PHE A 191 -31.23 7.64 -7.25
C PHE A 191 -30.42 8.93 -7.30
N LEU A 192 -30.68 9.72 -8.35
CA LEU A 192 -30.15 11.07 -8.54
C LEU A 192 -31.32 12.05 -8.41
N HIS A 193 -31.28 12.88 -7.37
CA HIS A 193 -32.28 13.89 -7.04
C HIS A 193 -31.77 15.26 -7.46
N GLU A 194 -32.52 15.96 -8.30
CA GLU A 194 -32.20 17.30 -8.78
C GLU A 194 -32.99 18.35 -8.00
N TYR A 195 -32.31 19.38 -7.52
CA TYR A 195 -32.88 20.54 -6.84
C TYR A 195 -32.77 21.81 -7.70
N ALA A 196 -33.56 22.83 -7.39
CA ALA A 196 -33.56 24.07 -8.17
C ALA A 196 -32.22 24.81 -8.06
N THR A 197 -31.61 24.79 -6.87
CA THR A 197 -30.34 25.47 -6.61
C THR A 197 -29.38 24.59 -5.80
N GLU A 198 -28.09 24.91 -5.88
CA GLU A 198 -27.06 24.25 -5.06
C GLU A 198 -27.27 24.53 -3.56
N ALA A 199 -27.74 25.72 -3.20
CA ALA A 199 -28.06 26.06 -1.82
C ALA A 199 -29.15 25.16 -1.22
N GLN A 200 -30.20 24.85 -2.00
CA GLN A 200 -31.24 23.91 -1.58
C GLN A 200 -30.67 22.50 -1.37
N ALA A 201 -29.87 22.00 -2.33
CA ALA A 201 -29.25 20.70 -2.20
C ALA A 201 -28.33 20.61 -0.97
N LYS A 202 -27.56 21.66 -0.67
CA LYS A 202 -26.71 21.74 0.52
C LYS A 202 -27.53 21.65 1.81
N GLN A 203 -28.60 22.42 1.93
CA GLN A 203 -29.49 22.38 3.09
C GLN A 203 -30.11 20.99 3.31
N VAL A 204 -30.51 20.31 2.24
CA VAL A 204 -31.05 18.95 2.33
C VAL A 204 -30.02 17.96 2.83
N VAL A 205 -28.78 18.02 2.31
CA VAL A 205 -27.69 17.17 2.79
C VAL A 205 -27.41 17.40 4.28
N SER A 206 -27.32 18.65 4.72
CA SER A 206 -27.10 18.99 6.14
C SER A 206 -28.21 18.42 7.03
N TYR A 207 -29.48 18.58 6.64
CA TYR A 207 -30.60 17.99 7.38
C TYR A 207 -30.52 16.47 7.45
N ILE A 208 -30.20 15.80 6.33
CA ILE A 208 -30.05 14.34 6.30
C ILE A 208 -28.90 13.91 7.22
N GLN A 209 -27.75 14.58 7.18
CA GLN A 209 -26.59 14.25 8.01
C GLN A 209 -26.85 14.47 9.51
N GLU A 210 -27.66 15.47 9.88
CA GLU A 210 -27.98 15.76 11.27
C GLU A 210 -29.10 14.87 11.85
N LYS A 211 -30.11 14.53 11.02
CA LYS A 211 -31.36 13.92 11.50
C LYS A 211 -31.56 12.49 11.05
N LEU A 212 -30.89 12.06 9.98
CA LEU A 212 -31.13 10.78 9.34
C LEU A 212 -29.85 9.95 9.24
N ASP A 213 -30.06 8.64 9.12
CA ASP A 213 -29.04 7.63 9.38
C ASP A 213 -28.63 6.87 8.10
N PHE A 214 -28.56 7.54 6.96
CA PHE A 214 -28.21 6.94 5.67
C PHE A 214 -27.25 7.83 4.85
N PRO A 215 -26.44 7.24 3.93
CA PRO A 215 -25.45 7.98 3.16
C PRO A 215 -26.09 8.88 2.10
N VAL A 216 -25.46 10.03 1.86
CA VAL A 216 -25.80 10.94 0.76
C VAL A 216 -24.53 11.56 0.20
N ALA A 217 -24.49 11.71 -1.13
CA ALA A 217 -23.42 12.40 -1.83
C ALA A 217 -24.02 13.58 -2.61
N ARG A 218 -23.35 14.73 -2.56
CA ARG A 218 -23.77 15.94 -3.27
C ARG A 218 -22.86 16.22 -4.44
N HIS A 219 -23.44 16.70 -5.53
CA HIS A 219 -22.68 17.29 -6.63
C HIS A 219 -23.47 18.44 -7.21
N GLN A 220 -23.02 19.68 -6.96
CA GLN A 220 -23.77 20.89 -7.32
C GLN A 220 -25.20 20.84 -6.76
N ARG A 221 -26.21 20.96 -7.63
CA ARG A 221 -27.65 20.87 -7.30
C ARG A 221 -28.20 19.44 -7.22
N TYR A 222 -27.35 18.43 -7.40
CA TYR A 222 -27.75 17.03 -7.37
C TYR A 222 -27.39 16.37 -6.05
N ILE A 223 -28.28 15.51 -5.57
CA ILE A 223 -28.04 14.60 -4.44
C ILE A 223 -28.17 13.17 -4.95
N LEU A 224 -27.18 12.33 -4.65
CA LEU A 224 -27.22 10.90 -4.90
C LEU A 224 -27.45 10.14 -3.59
N ALA A 225 -28.39 9.20 -3.61
CA ALA A 225 -28.75 8.39 -2.47
C ALA A 225 -29.28 7.02 -2.92
N PHE A 226 -29.33 6.04 -2.00
CA PHE A 226 -30.07 4.79 -2.24
C PHE A 226 -31.57 4.94 -1.95
N GLU A 227 -31.97 6.02 -1.26
CA GLU A 227 -33.35 6.33 -0.93
C GLU A 227 -34.09 6.88 -2.17
N GLU A 228 -35.28 6.36 -2.46
CA GLU A 228 -36.06 6.80 -3.64
C GLU A 228 -36.66 8.20 -3.45
N LYS A 229 -36.94 8.58 -2.19
CA LYS A 229 -37.56 9.86 -1.85
C LYS A 229 -36.82 10.49 -0.68
N LEU A 230 -36.27 11.68 -0.89
CA LEU A 230 -35.61 12.46 0.14
C LEU A 230 -36.63 13.28 0.95
N PRO A 231 -36.31 13.63 2.21
CA PRO A 231 -37.21 14.39 3.07
C PRO A 231 -37.53 15.78 2.48
N LEU A 232 -38.77 16.21 2.69
CA LEU A 232 -39.21 17.58 2.43
C LEU A 232 -38.75 18.48 3.57
N ILE A 233 -38.15 19.62 3.25
CA ILE A 233 -37.66 20.57 4.25
C ILE A 233 -38.44 21.87 4.15
N HIS A 234 -38.96 22.31 5.28
CA HIS A 234 -39.58 23.63 5.42
C HIS A 234 -38.54 24.62 5.92
N VAL A 235 -38.21 25.61 5.10
CA VAL A 235 -37.35 26.73 5.49
C VAL A 235 -38.23 27.92 5.83
N ILE A 236 -38.08 28.44 7.04
CA ILE A 236 -38.77 29.65 7.48
C ILE A 236 -37.88 30.83 7.07
N ASN A 237 -38.32 31.63 6.11
CA ASN A 237 -37.65 32.90 5.80
C ASN A 237 -38.01 33.92 6.89
N THR A 238 -37.04 34.27 7.72
CA THR A 238 -37.18 35.29 8.77
C THR A 238 -37.00 36.73 8.28
N THR A 239 -36.75 36.94 6.97
CA THR A 239 -36.34 38.23 6.40
C THR A 239 -37.41 38.96 5.58
N SER A 240 -38.63 38.43 5.43
CA SER A 240 -39.74 39.15 4.79
C SER A 240 -40.97 39.22 5.70
N GLU A 241 -41.66 40.36 5.69
CA GLU A 241 -42.90 40.63 6.46
C GLU A 241 -44.06 39.67 6.15
N LEU A 242 -43.93 38.82 5.12
CA LEU A 242 -44.72 37.61 4.96
C LEU A 242 -43.93 36.40 5.48
N PHE A 243 -44.42 35.76 6.55
CA PHE A 243 -43.99 34.45 7.01
C PHE A 243 -44.33 33.38 5.95
N GLY A 244 -43.52 33.31 4.89
CA GLY A 244 -43.59 32.27 3.87
C GLY A 244 -42.65 31.13 4.24
N SER A 245 -43.18 29.95 4.55
CA SER A 245 -42.37 28.72 4.55
C SER A 245 -42.09 28.32 3.11
N ILE A 246 -40.83 28.30 2.70
CA ILE A 246 -40.45 27.72 1.39
C ILE A 246 -40.28 26.22 1.59
N LEU A 247 -41.02 25.43 0.80
CA LEU A 247 -40.87 23.98 0.74
C LEU A 247 -39.73 23.65 -0.23
N ILE A 248 -38.70 22.98 0.27
CA ILE A 248 -37.64 22.42 -0.58
C ILE A 248 -38.03 20.98 -0.92
N GLU A 249 -38.30 20.75 -2.20
CA GLU A 249 -38.62 19.45 -2.75
C GLU A 249 -37.71 19.09 -3.93
N THR A 250 -37.60 17.79 -4.21
CA THR A 250 -36.88 17.31 -5.38
C THR A 250 -37.65 17.65 -6.65
N MET A 251 -37.02 18.35 -7.61
CA MET A 251 -37.65 18.67 -8.89
C MET A 251 -37.79 17.44 -9.78
N LYS A 252 -36.72 16.63 -9.83
CA LYS A 252 -36.65 15.44 -10.67
C LYS A 252 -35.79 14.38 -10.00
N SER A 253 -36.24 13.13 -10.08
CA SER A 253 -35.45 11.98 -9.67
C SER A 253 -35.21 11.06 -10.86
N LEU A 254 -33.96 10.65 -11.04
CA LEU A 254 -33.56 9.66 -12.02
C LEU A 254 -33.12 8.38 -11.31
N GLU A 255 -33.65 7.24 -11.76
CA GLU A 255 -33.24 5.92 -11.30
C GLU A 255 -32.05 5.39 -12.14
N ILE A 256 -31.01 4.94 -11.46
CA ILE A 256 -29.82 4.34 -12.05
C ILE A 256 -29.68 2.90 -11.57
N SER A 257 -29.58 1.96 -12.50
CA SER A 257 -29.40 0.54 -12.17
C SER A 257 -27.96 0.24 -11.74
N ILE A 258 -27.77 -0.18 -10.49
CA ILE A 258 -26.45 -0.56 -9.97
C ILE A 258 -25.89 -1.80 -10.68
N ARG A 259 -26.76 -2.69 -11.18
CA ARG A 259 -26.35 -3.82 -12.01
C ARG A 259 -25.63 -3.37 -13.28
N LYS A 260 -26.13 -2.30 -13.93
CA LYS A 260 -25.50 -1.72 -15.12
C LYS A 260 -24.17 -1.05 -14.78
N ILE A 261 -24.05 -0.36 -13.64
CA ILE A 261 -22.79 0.20 -13.14
C ILE A 261 -21.75 -0.91 -12.93
N LYS A 262 -22.10 -1.96 -12.18
CA LYS A 262 -21.20 -3.10 -11.88
C LYS A 262 -20.64 -3.76 -13.15
N LYS A 263 -21.47 -3.90 -14.18
CA LYS A 263 -21.09 -4.51 -15.45
C LYS A 263 -20.43 -3.54 -16.44
N ARG A 264 -20.27 -2.27 -16.09
CA ARG A 264 -19.81 -1.19 -16.99
C ARG A 264 -20.71 -1.02 -18.23
N GLU A 265 -21.99 -1.33 -18.08
CA GLU A 265 -23.03 -1.20 -19.11
C GLU A 265 -23.81 0.12 -19.00
N TYR A 266 -23.72 0.83 -17.87
CA TYR A 266 -24.27 2.17 -17.73
C TYR A 266 -23.45 3.14 -18.59
N LYS A 267 -24.13 3.90 -19.45
CA LYS A 267 -23.53 4.91 -20.32
C LYS A 267 -24.42 6.15 -20.30
N SER A 268 -23.81 7.29 -20.03
CA SER A 268 -24.46 8.59 -20.06
C SER A 268 -23.45 9.63 -20.54
N GLU A 269 -23.87 10.48 -21.47
CA GLU A 269 -23.08 11.62 -21.96
C GLU A 269 -23.22 12.84 -21.04
N THR A 270 -24.31 12.89 -20.27
CA THR A 270 -24.56 13.91 -19.24
C THR A 270 -24.33 13.34 -17.84
N PHE A 271 -24.17 14.23 -16.86
CA PHE A 271 -24.04 13.83 -15.46
C PHE A 271 -25.23 12.97 -14.99
N PRO A 272 -24.99 11.91 -14.19
CA PRO A 272 -23.69 11.31 -13.90
C PRO A 272 -23.20 10.49 -15.09
N THR A 273 -21.95 10.71 -15.49
CA THR A 273 -21.26 9.87 -16.47
C THR A 273 -21.04 8.46 -15.92
N THR A 274 -20.51 7.55 -16.75
CA THR A 274 -20.16 6.19 -16.31
C THR A 274 -19.21 6.18 -15.11
N GLN A 275 -18.21 7.06 -15.11
CA GLN A 275 -17.23 7.14 -14.03
C GLN A 275 -17.85 7.75 -12.77
N ASP A 276 -18.66 8.81 -12.92
CA ASP A 276 -19.34 9.45 -11.81
C ASP A 276 -20.24 8.45 -11.07
N ALA A 277 -21.07 7.69 -11.80
CA ALA A 277 -21.96 6.70 -11.21
C ALA A 277 -21.20 5.61 -10.43
N SER A 278 -20.03 5.19 -10.93
CA SER A 278 -19.15 4.25 -10.22
C SER A 278 -18.56 4.87 -8.96
N ASN A 279 -18.07 6.10 -9.05
CA ASN A 279 -17.47 6.82 -7.93
C ASN A 279 -18.48 7.09 -6.82
N PHE A 280 -19.69 7.55 -7.14
CA PHE A 280 -20.74 7.78 -6.16
C PHE A 280 -21.21 6.49 -5.49
N LEU A 281 -21.30 5.38 -6.23
CA LEU A 281 -21.62 4.08 -5.63
C LEU A 281 -20.56 3.68 -4.59
N VAL A 282 -19.27 3.85 -4.93
CA VAL A 282 -18.13 3.58 -4.04
C VAL A 282 -18.18 4.52 -2.82
N GLN A 283 -18.39 5.82 -3.03
CA GLN A 283 -18.45 6.84 -1.99
C GLN A 283 -19.59 6.58 -1.00
N LEU A 284 -20.80 6.36 -1.48
CA LEU A 284 -21.98 6.14 -0.63
C LEU A 284 -21.81 4.90 0.26
N ILE A 285 -21.31 3.79 -0.29
CA ILE A 285 -21.06 2.58 0.50
C ILE A 285 -19.97 2.83 1.55
N GLN A 286 -18.89 3.53 1.19
CA GLN A 286 -17.83 3.86 2.15
C GLN A 286 -18.34 4.76 3.27
N GLN A 287 -19.15 5.77 2.95
CA GLN A 287 -19.79 6.65 3.92
C GLN A 287 -20.72 5.86 4.84
N SER A 288 -21.51 4.92 4.33
CA SER A 288 -22.35 4.06 5.19
C SER A 288 -21.52 3.25 6.18
N VAL A 289 -20.40 2.68 5.73
CA VAL A 289 -19.53 1.87 6.59
C VAL A 289 -18.84 2.76 7.62
N HIS A 290 -18.36 3.94 7.23
CA HIS A 290 -17.83 4.96 8.15
C HIS A 290 -18.84 5.29 9.25
N ASN A 291 -20.06 5.69 8.87
CA ASN A 291 -21.15 6.04 9.79
C ASN A 291 -21.46 4.87 10.74
N PHE A 292 -21.47 3.63 10.22
CA PHE A 292 -21.70 2.44 11.03
C PHE A 292 -20.59 2.21 12.07
N LEU A 293 -19.32 2.34 11.69
CA LEU A 293 -18.19 2.16 12.62
C LEU A 293 -18.15 3.28 13.68
N ALA A 294 -18.39 4.53 13.28
CA ALA A 294 -18.46 5.66 14.19
C ALA A 294 -19.58 5.46 15.24
N LYS A 295 -20.77 5.03 14.82
CA LYS A 295 -21.90 4.73 15.74
C LYS A 295 -21.65 3.54 16.65
N ARG A 296 -20.81 2.60 16.23
CA ARG A 296 -20.33 1.50 17.08
C ARG A 296 -19.33 1.95 18.13
N GLY A 297 -18.97 3.23 18.15
CA GLY A 297 -18.07 3.84 19.14
C GLY A 297 -16.59 3.67 18.81
N LEU A 298 -16.24 3.28 17.57
CA LEU A 298 -14.84 3.26 17.15
C LEU A 298 -14.33 4.70 17.01
N LYS A 299 -13.10 4.94 17.45
CA LYS A 299 -12.41 6.21 17.23
C LYS A 299 -11.74 6.23 15.88
N ILE A 300 -11.58 7.44 15.36
CA ILE A 300 -11.01 7.73 14.06
C ILE A 300 -9.66 8.40 14.29
N TYR A 301 -8.63 7.90 13.60
CA TYR A 301 -7.33 8.51 13.49
C TYR A 301 -7.05 8.77 12.01
N GLU A 302 -6.77 10.01 11.65
CA GLU A 302 -6.37 10.37 10.29
C GLU A 302 -4.88 10.07 10.09
N MET A 303 -4.59 9.25 9.08
CA MET A 303 -3.22 8.87 8.75
C MET A 303 -2.54 9.94 7.90
N ALA A 304 -1.20 9.86 7.74
CA ALA A 304 -0.42 10.82 6.96
C ALA A 304 -0.85 10.96 5.48
N ASN A 305 -1.57 9.99 4.93
CA ASN A 305 -2.13 10.00 3.58
C ASN A 305 -3.64 10.31 3.55
N SER A 306 -4.15 10.98 4.59
CA SER A 306 -5.56 11.33 4.81
C SER A 306 -6.54 10.15 4.86
N ASN A 307 -6.04 8.91 4.88
CA ASN A 307 -6.91 7.77 5.09
C ASN A 307 -7.33 7.68 6.56
N LEU A 308 -8.62 7.40 6.76
CA LEU A 308 -9.17 7.19 8.09
C LEU A 308 -8.89 5.78 8.60
N CYS A 309 -8.33 5.70 9.80
CA CYS A 309 -8.09 4.48 10.55
C CYS A 309 -9.06 4.40 11.73
N TYR A 310 -9.80 3.30 11.83
CA TYR A 310 -10.81 3.06 12.86
C TYR A 310 -10.28 2.07 13.89
N PHE A 311 -10.34 2.42 15.17
CA PHE A 311 -9.80 1.60 16.25
C PHE A 311 -10.66 1.67 17.51
N TYR A 312 -10.46 0.71 18.41
CA TYR A 312 -11.05 0.73 19.75
C TYR A 312 -10.09 1.38 20.74
N GLN A 313 -10.61 2.30 21.56
CA GLN A 313 -9.88 2.82 22.72
C GLN A 313 -9.79 1.76 23.81
N GLN A 314 -8.78 1.87 24.69
CA GLN A 314 -8.67 1.04 25.87
C GLN A 314 -9.49 1.64 27.02
N THR A 315 -10.51 0.90 27.44
CA THR A 315 -11.36 1.13 28.60
C THR A 315 -11.45 -0.17 29.41
N GLU A 316 -12.02 -0.14 30.62
CA GLU A 316 -12.25 -1.34 31.43
C GLU A 316 -13.00 -2.47 30.68
N ASN A 317 -13.84 -2.11 29.69
CA ASN A 317 -14.60 -3.06 28.88
C ASN A 317 -13.85 -3.58 27.64
N THR A 318 -12.87 -2.85 27.10
CA THR A 318 -12.14 -3.28 25.89
C THR A 318 -10.98 -4.23 26.19
N ASP A 319 -10.61 -4.37 27.47
CA ASP A 319 -9.73 -5.44 27.94
C ASP A 319 -10.38 -6.84 27.79
N GLN A 320 -11.68 -6.90 27.49
CA GLN A 320 -12.36 -8.16 27.25
C GLN A 320 -11.94 -8.78 25.92
N LYS A 321 -11.52 -10.06 25.97
CA LYS A 321 -11.17 -10.83 24.78
C LYS A 321 -12.42 -11.07 23.92
N ILE A 322 -12.43 -10.55 22.71
CA ILE A 322 -13.51 -10.74 21.74
C ILE A 322 -13.48 -12.19 21.26
N LYS A 323 -14.64 -12.86 21.32
CA LYS A 323 -14.82 -14.22 20.78
C LYS A 323 -15.00 -14.13 19.27
N TYR A 324 -14.28 -14.95 18.52
CA TYR A 324 -14.42 -15.03 17.06
C TYR A 324 -14.28 -16.47 16.56
N LEU A 325 -14.83 -16.74 15.38
CA LEU A 325 -14.72 -18.03 14.71
C LEU A 325 -13.43 -18.11 13.89
N HIS A 326 -12.67 -19.17 14.11
CA HIS A 326 -11.57 -19.61 13.25
C HIS A 326 -11.92 -21.02 12.76
N GLY A 327 -12.47 -21.11 11.56
CA GLY A 327 -13.09 -22.33 11.05
C GLY A 327 -14.19 -22.79 12.03
N PRO A 328 -14.21 -24.07 12.47
CA PRO A 328 -15.19 -24.56 13.43
C PRO A 328 -14.89 -24.20 14.89
N LYS A 329 -13.73 -23.58 15.18
CA LYS A 329 -13.28 -23.33 16.55
C LYS A 329 -13.54 -21.89 16.97
N ILE A 330 -14.06 -21.72 18.18
CA ILE A 330 -14.16 -20.40 18.83
C ILE A 330 -12.82 -20.08 19.48
N ARG A 331 -12.28 -18.90 19.18
CA ARG A 331 -11.07 -18.34 19.79
C ARG A 331 -11.38 -16.99 20.42
N LYS A 332 -10.43 -16.45 21.19
CA LYS A 332 -10.54 -15.10 21.77
C LYS A 332 -9.27 -14.29 21.53
N LYS A 333 -9.40 -12.99 21.23
CA LYS A 333 -8.27 -12.06 21.04
C LYS A 333 -8.68 -10.66 21.53
N GLN A 334 -7.71 -9.90 22.05
CA GLN A 334 -7.90 -8.48 22.37
C GLN A 334 -7.47 -7.64 21.17
N LEU A 335 -8.16 -6.53 20.95
CA LEU A 335 -7.81 -5.54 19.93
C LEU A 335 -6.93 -4.41 20.47
N THR A 336 -6.73 -4.37 21.78
CA THR A 336 -5.81 -3.46 22.46
C THR A 336 -4.92 -4.24 23.42
N GLY A 337 -3.83 -3.64 23.86
CA GLY A 337 -3.02 -4.21 24.95
C GLY A 337 -1.81 -3.35 25.29
N THR A 338 -1.00 -3.81 26.24
CA THR A 338 0.14 -3.04 26.72
C THR A 338 1.35 -3.13 25.77
N TYR A 339 2.08 -2.02 25.68
CA TYR A 339 3.33 -1.83 24.93
C TYR A 339 4.38 -1.21 25.86
N ASN A 340 5.53 -1.87 26.01
CA ASN A 340 6.65 -1.45 26.88
C ASN A 340 6.25 -1.10 28.34
N ASN A 341 5.21 -1.74 28.89
CA ASN A 341 4.71 -1.55 30.26
C ASN A 341 4.16 -0.15 30.61
N THR A 342 4.26 0.83 29.72
CA THR A 342 3.79 2.21 29.96
C THR A 342 2.75 2.67 28.95
N ALA A 343 2.85 2.21 27.71
CA ALA A 343 1.98 2.61 26.62
C ALA A 343 1.01 1.49 26.24
N VAL A 344 0.08 1.82 25.36
CA VAL A 344 -0.99 0.95 24.86
C VAL A 344 -0.87 0.88 23.34
N TRP A 345 -1.00 -0.32 22.78
CA TRP A 345 -1.18 -0.52 21.34
C TRP A 345 -2.65 -0.78 21.03
N HIS A 346 -3.09 -0.29 19.88
CA HIS A 346 -4.45 -0.43 19.35
C HIS A 346 -4.39 -1.05 17.96
N TYR A 347 -5.19 -2.09 17.73
CA TYR A 347 -5.45 -2.59 16.39
C TYR A 347 -6.44 -1.67 15.69
N GLY A 348 -5.96 -1.02 14.64
CA GLY A 348 -6.75 -0.15 13.79
C GLY A 348 -6.97 -0.79 12.41
N VAL A 349 -8.04 -0.38 11.74
CA VAL A 349 -8.29 -0.75 10.35
C VAL A 349 -8.57 0.47 9.50
N SER A 350 -8.05 0.51 8.29
CA SER A 350 -8.60 1.34 7.22
C SER A 350 -9.23 0.44 6.16
N PHE A 351 -10.12 0.99 5.34
CA PHE A 351 -10.82 0.19 4.35
C PHE A 351 -11.07 0.96 3.06
N ILE A 352 -11.17 0.23 1.95
CA ILE A 352 -11.52 0.76 0.63
C ILE A 352 -12.55 -0.16 -0.01
N MET A 353 -13.60 0.41 -0.60
CA MET A 353 -14.58 -0.35 -1.38
C MET A 353 -14.04 -0.63 -2.79
N ARG A 354 -14.19 -1.87 -3.27
CA ARG A 354 -13.87 -2.26 -4.65
C ARG A 354 -15.06 -2.96 -5.31
N ILE A 355 -15.32 -2.63 -6.58
CA ILE A 355 -16.36 -3.30 -7.39
C ILE A 355 -15.81 -4.57 -8.06
N GLN A 356 -14.51 -4.61 -8.34
CA GLN A 356 -13.80 -5.70 -9.03
C GLN A 356 -12.82 -6.41 -8.08
N PRO A 357 -12.61 -7.73 -8.23
CA PRO A 357 -13.24 -8.64 -9.20
C PRO A 357 -14.72 -8.94 -8.90
N PHE A 358 -15.15 -8.65 -7.68
CA PHE A 358 -16.55 -8.62 -7.24
C PHE A 358 -16.69 -7.55 -6.14
N PRO A 359 -17.91 -7.09 -5.81
CA PRO A 359 -18.13 -6.10 -4.77
C PRO A 359 -17.59 -6.58 -3.41
N LEU A 360 -16.61 -5.85 -2.89
CA LEU A 360 -15.94 -6.17 -1.63
C LEU A 360 -15.41 -4.91 -0.94
N ILE A 361 -15.12 -5.05 0.35
CA ILE A 361 -14.33 -4.08 1.11
C ILE A 361 -12.98 -4.71 1.39
N SER A 362 -11.92 -4.03 0.96
CA SER A 362 -10.54 -4.40 1.27
C SER A 362 -10.12 -3.69 2.53
N ILE A 363 -9.73 -4.45 3.55
CA ILE A 363 -9.31 -3.93 4.86
C ILE A 363 -7.78 -3.89 4.92
N LYS A 364 -7.21 -2.82 5.47
CA LYS A 364 -5.79 -2.74 5.83
C LYS A 364 -5.67 -2.65 7.35
N ALA A 365 -4.80 -3.48 7.90
CA ALA A 365 -4.52 -3.52 9.33
C ALA A 365 -3.45 -2.48 9.69
N HIS A 366 -3.61 -1.84 10.85
CA HIS A 366 -2.70 -0.84 11.39
C HIS A 366 -2.49 -1.08 12.88
N LEU A 367 -1.36 -0.57 13.41
CA LEU A 367 -1.12 -0.45 14.83
C LEU A 367 -0.97 1.03 15.18
N LEU A 368 -1.76 1.47 16.13
CA LEU A 368 -1.69 2.80 16.72
C LEU A 368 -1.24 2.68 18.18
N PHE A 369 -0.72 3.76 18.73
CA PHE A 369 -0.15 3.77 20.08
C PHE A 369 -0.61 5.00 20.85
N SER A 370 -0.91 4.82 22.13
CA SER A 370 -1.29 5.87 23.08
C SER A 370 -0.64 5.61 24.44
N ASP A 371 -0.51 6.64 25.27
CA ASP A 371 -0.03 6.46 26.65
C ASP A 371 -1.19 6.25 27.65
N ASP A 372 -2.34 6.87 27.37
CA ASP A 372 -3.54 6.87 28.21
C ASP A 372 -4.58 5.81 27.77
N GLY A 373 -4.32 5.07 26.70
CA GLY A 373 -5.28 4.15 26.10
C GLY A 373 -6.34 4.83 25.23
N MET A 374 -6.32 6.16 25.09
CA MET A 374 -7.40 6.93 24.49
C MET A 374 -6.92 7.80 23.33
N THR A 375 -5.80 8.50 23.51
CA THR A 375 -5.27 9.55 22.64
C THR A 375 -4.05 9.04 21.89
N ILE A 376 -4.18 8.88 20.58
CA ILE A 376 -3.08 8.38 19.74
C ILE A 376 -1.94 9.41 19.71
N TRP A 377 -0.69 8.94 19.79
CA TRP A 377 0.49 9.79 19.72
C TRP A 377 0.47 10.71 18.47
N GLU A 378 0.87 11.96 18.64
CA GLU A 378 0.93 12.92 17.51
C GLU A 378 2.23 12.78 16.70
N LYS A 379 3.32 12.40 17.37
CA LYS A 379 4.65 12.32 16.75
C LYS A 379 4.74 11.09 15.82
N LYS A 380 4.69 11.35 14.50
CA LYS A 380 4.72 10.33 13.44
C LYS A 380 5.91 9.36 13.58
N ASP A 381 7.10 9.86 13.89
CA ASP A 381 8.31 9.01 14.05
C ASP A 381 8.16 8.00 15.20
N SER A 382 7.56 8.42 16.31
CA SER A 382 7.32 7.55 17.46
C SER A 382 6.36 6.42 17.12
N ILE A 383 5.28 6.73 16.38
CA ILE A 383 4.33 5.72 15.88
C ILE A 383 5.03 4.77 14.91
N ARG A 384 5.80 5.29 13.95
CA ARG A 384 6.53 4.48 12.95
C ARG A 384 7.47 3.50 13.64
N SER A 385 8.28 3.98 14.59
CA SER A 385 9.21 3.17 15.35
C SER A 385 8.50 2.10 16.19
N ALA A 386 7.46 2.47 16.93
CA ALA A 386 6.72 1.52 17.77
C ALA A 386 5.95 0.47 16.95
N ARG A 387 5.37 0.88 15.81
CA ARG A 387 4.70 -0.03 14.86
C ARG A 387 5.67 -1.09 14.35
N ARG A 388 6.87 -0.69 13.93
CA ARG A 388 7.91 -1.62 13.46
C ARG A 388 8.33 -2.56 14.60
N LYS A 389 8.67 -2.02 15.78
CA LYS A 389 9.09 -2.81 16.95
C LYS A 389 8.04 -3.81 17.43
N LYS A 390 6.77 -3.41 17.54
CA LYS A 390 5.65 -4.28 17.93
C LYS A 390 5.31 -5.29 16.82
N GLY A 391 5.22 -4.80 15.58
CA GLY A 391 4.85 -5.58 14.40
C GLY A 391 5.88 -6.64 14.02
N LYS A 392 7.16 -6.45 14.37
CA LYS A 392 8.26 -7.41 14.10
C LYS A 392 7.97 -8.83 14.61
N ARG A 393 7.16 -8.95 15.67
CA ARG A 393 6.78 -10.24 16.28
C ARG A 393 5.41 -10.75 15.84
N MET A 394 4.66 -9.97 15.06
CA MET A 394 3.31 -10.30 14.63
C MET A 394 3.34 -10.96 13.26
N PHE A 395 3.18 -12.28 13.23
CA PHE A 395 3.10 -13.06 12.00
C PHE A 395 1.66 -13.19 11.48
N ASN A 396 1.49 -13.83 10.33
CA ASN A 396 0.20 -14.04 9.66
C ASN A 396 -0.89 -14.57 10.60
N ALA A 397 -0.55 -15.50 11.50
CA ALA A 397 -1.50 -16.03 12.47
C ALA A 397 -2.05 -14.96 13.42
N GLU A 398 -1.20 -14.04 13.88
CA GLU A 398 -1.59 -12.98 14.80
C GLU A 398 -2.39 -11.88 14.09
N TRP A 399 -1.94 -11.44 12.91
CA TRP A 399 -2.69 -10.48 12.09
C TRP A 399 -4.07 -11.00 11.68
N ARG A 400 -4.15 -12.27 11.27
CA ARG A 400 -5.42 -12.93 10.96
C ARG A 400 -6.33 -12.95 12.19
N ASP A 401 -5.82 -13.40 13.33
CA ASP A 401 -6.62 -13.55 14.55
C ASP A 401 -7.13 -12.17 15.05
N LEU A 402 -6.36 -11.08 14.84
CA LEU A 402 -6.81 -9.70 15.09
C LEU A 402 -7.90 -9.24 14.11
N LEU A 403 -7.72 -9.48 12.81
CA LEU A 403 -8.73 -9.15 11.80
C LEU A 403 -10.06 -9.87 12.07
N LEU A 404 -10.00 -11.17 12.37
CA LEU A 404 -11.19 -11.96 12.68
C LEU A 404 -11.88 -11.48 13.97
N ALA A 405 -11.10 -11.12 14.99
CA ALA A 405 -11.64 -10.54 16.21
C ALA A 405 -12.28 -9.17 15.96
N PHE A 406 -11.66 -8.33 15.12
CA PHE A 406 -12.21 -7.03 14.73
C PHE A 406 -13.52 -7.18 13.96
N LEU A 407 -13.60 -8.10 13.00
CA LEU A 407 -14.85 -8.32 12.28
C LEU A 407 -15.94 -8.91 13.18
N ALA A 408 -15.57 -9.83 14.09
CA ALA A 408 -16.51 -10.41 15.05
C ALA A 408 -17.05 -9.39 16.06
N SER A 409 -16.30 -8.32 16.38
CA SER A 409 -16.78 -7.27 17.29
C SER A 409 -17.83 -6.36 16.67
N LEU A 410 -17.98 -6.36 15.34
CA LEU A 410 -18.98 -5.57 14.62
C LEU A 410 -20.37 -6.22 14.58
N THR A 411 -20.50 -7.44 15.10
CA THR A 411 -21.66 -8.32 14.93
C THR A 411 -22.11 -8.88 16.26
N GLU A 412 -23.40 -9.19 16.38
CA GLU A 412 -23.94 -9.91 17.54
C GLU A 412 -23.94 -11.43 17.33
N ASP A 413 -24.18 -11.92 16.11
CA ASP A 413 -24.39 -13.34 15.78
C ASP A 413 -23.18 -14.06 15.16
N GLN A 414 -22.05 -13.35 15.03
CA GLN A 414 -20.78 -13.74 14.41
C GLN A 414 -20.88 -14.15 12.93
N LYS A 415 -21.99 -13.82 12.24
CA LYS A 415 -22.20 -14.19 10.83
C LYS A 415 -22.17 -13.01 9.90
N ALA A 416 -22.89 -11.95 10.24
CA ALA A 416 -23.00 -10.78 9.39
C ALA A 416 -23.35 -9.53 10.20
N PHE A 417 -23.02 -8.37 9.66
CA PHE A 417 -23.45 -7.08 10.21
C PHE A 417 -24.13 -6.26 9.12
N GLY A 418 -25.21 -5.56 9.52
CA GLY A 418 -26.02 -4.75 8.63
C GLY A 418 -25.66 -3.27 8.76
N VAL A 419 -25.20 -2.68 7.67
CA VAL A 419 -24.85 -1.26 7.55
C VAL A 419 -26.05 -0.52 6.94
N PRO A 420 -26.63 0.50 7.61
CA PRO A 420 -27.73 1.29 7.06
C PRO A 420 -27.35 1.97 5.73
N ILE A 421 -28.19 1.81 4.71
CA ILE A 421 -28.03 2.46 3.40
C ILE A 421 -29.25 3.29 3.00
N THR A 422 -30.41 3.03 3.60
CA THR A 422 -31.62 3.86 3.53
C THR A 422 -32.24 3.93 4.93
N SER A 423 -33.36 4.63 5.06
CA SER A 423 -34.16 4.66 6.30
C SER A 423 -34.71 3.28 6.71
N HIS A 424 -34.80 2.32 5.78
CA HIS A 424 -35.43 1.02 6.01
C HIS A 424 -34.58 -0.19 5.61
N GLU A 425 -33.57 0.00 4.76
CA GLU A 425 -32.72 -1.06 4.24
C GLU A 425 -31.30 -1.02 4.81
N LYS A 426 -30.74 -2.21 4.97
CA LYS A 426 -29.34 -2.42 5.39
C LYS A 426 -28.59 -3.22 4.32
N LEU A 427 -27.36 -2.80 4.08
CA LEU A 427 -26.36 -3.55 3.34
C LEU A 427 -25.73 -4.57 4.28
N TRP A 428 -25.82 -5.85 3.94
CA TRP A 428 -25.29 -6.93 4.78
C TRP A 428 -23.88 -7.33 4.35
N LEU A 429 -22.95 -7.30 5.31
CA LEU A 429 -21.56 -7.69 5.14
C LEU A 429 -21.24 -8.93 5.96
N SER A 430 -20.38 -9.79 5.43
CA SER A 430 -19.95 -10.98 6.17
C SER A 430 -19.04 -10.62 7.34
N ALA A 431 -19.25 -11.28 8.48
CA ALA A 431 -18.35 -11.24 9.63
C ALA A 431 -17.05 -12.04 9.43
N SER A 432 -16.93 -12.75 8.31
CA SER A 432 -15.75 -13.51 7.93
C SER A 432 -15.20 -12.97 6.61
N PRO A 433 -13.88 -12.82 6.49
CA PRO A 433 -13.30 -12.42 5.23
C PRO A 433 -13.45 -13.55 4.19
N VAL A 434 -13.20 -13.25 2.93
CA VAL A 434 -13.15 -14.24 1.86
C VAL A 434 -12.06 -15.26 2.17
N ILE A 435 -12.42 -16.54 2.09
CA ILE A 435 -11.57 -17.67 2.45
C ILE A 435 -11.09 -18.37 1.18
N PHE A 436 -9.81 -18.70 1.15
CA PHE A 436 -9.17 -19.50 0.10
C PHE A 436 -8.65 -20.81 0.68
N LYS A 437 -8.73 -21.88 -0.11
CA LYS A 437 -8.15 -23.18 0.24
C LYS A 437 -6.94 -23.45 -0.65
N SER A 438 -5.90 -24.01 -0.07
CA SER A 438 -4.69 -24.42 -0.77
C SER A 438 -4.26 -25.80 -0.29
N GLU A 439 -3.75 -26.61 -1.21
CA GLU A 439 -3.12 -27.92 -0.91
C GLU A 439 -1.65 -27.77 -0.48
N LYS A 440 -1.13 -26.54 -0.56
CA LYS A 440 0.20 -26.16 -0.12
C LYS A 440 0.12 -25.22 1.07
N GLY A 441 1.03 -25.40 2.01
CA GLY A 441 1.21 -24.52 3.15
C GLY A 441 2.67 -24.38 3.52
N TYR A 442 2.91 -23.76 4.67
CA TYR A 442 4.24 -23.67 5.26
C TYR A 442 4.12 -23.85 6.78
N GLN A 443 5.25 -24.10 7.44
CA GLN A 443 5.30 -24.07 8.89
C GLN A 443 5.49 -22.60 9.32
N ASP A 444 4.53 -22.05 10.07
CA ASP A 444 4.70 -20.71 10.63
C ASP A 444 5.96 -20.69 11.50
N PRO A 445 6.86 -19.69 11.32
CA PRO A 445 8.07 -19.59 12.11
C PRO A 445 7.71 -19.37 13.58
N LYS A 446 8.38 -20.08 14.50
CA LYS A 446 8.10 -20.03 15.95
C LYS A 446 9.19 -19.36 16.79
N ASP A 447 10.41 -19.19 16.23
CA ASP A 447 11.60 -18.83 17.01
C ASP A 447 12.20 -17.47 16.63
N GLU A 448 12.91 -16.88 17.59
CA GLU A 448 13.64 -15.60 17.50
C GLU A 448 14.78 -15.60 16.47
N GLY A 449 15.22 -16.76 15.97
CA GLY A 449 16.33 -16.92 15.02
C GLY A 449 16.13 -16.25 13.65
N ARG A 450 15.01 -15.54 13.45
CA ARG A 450 14.68 -14.74 12.28
C ARG A 450 14.85 -13.23 12.48
N LEU A 451 15.10 -12.75 13.70
CA LEU A 451 15.48 -11.35 13.92
C LEU A 451 16.70 -10.99 13.07
N ASN A 452 17.66 -11.91 12.88
CA ASN A 452 18.85 -11.69 12.06
C ASN A 452 18.58 -11.37 10.58
N LEU A 453 17.46 -11.84 10.01
CA LEU A 453 17.11 -11.61 8.59
C LEU A 453 16.28 -10.33 8.39
N LEU A 454 15.58 -9.89 9.45
CA LEU A 454 14.85 -8.62 9.49
C LEU A 454 15.74 -7.48 9.98
N GLU A 455 16.70 -7.74 10.86
CA GLU A 455 17.71 -6.76 11.32
C GLU A 455 18.61 -6.30 10.18
N ALA A 456 18.98 -7.19 9.26
CA ALA A 456 19.71 -6.80 8.06
C ALA A 456 18.88 -5.96 7.07
N ALA A 457 17.54 -6.06 7.11
CA ALA A 457 16.63 -5.29 6.25
C ALA A 457 16.11 -4.00 6.92
N GLU A 458 16.14 -3.91 8.25
CA GLU A 458 15.59 -2.79 9.02
C GLU A 458 16.50 -1.54 8.98
N ASP A 459 17.81 -1.69 8.76
CA ASP A 459 18.71 -0.55 8.51
C ASP A 459 18.53 0.04 7.08
N GLU A 460 17.78 -0.62 6.20
CA GLU A 460 17.59 -0.27 4.78
C GLU A 460 16.18 0.27 4.45
N ASP A 461 15.17 0.04 5.30
CA ASP A 461 13.75 0.42 5.10
C ASP A 461 13.42 1.89 5.46
N ASP A 462 14.42 2.76 5.58
CA ASP A 462 14.23 4.17 5.97
C ASP A 462 13.65 5.05 4.85
N PHE A 463 13.69 4.62 3.58
CA PHE A 463 13.40 5.47 2.41
C PHE A 463 12.19 5.10 1.52
N MET A 464 11.49 3.97 1.74
CA MET A 464 10.52 3.47 0.72
C MET A 464 9.02 3.54 1.06
N ASP A 465 8.62 4.10 2.21
CA ASP A 465 7.23 3.97 2.69
C ASP A 465 6.24 5.04 2.17
N GLU A 466 6.64 6.07 1.38
CA GLU A 466 5.74 7.20 1.06
C GLU A 466 5.09 7.26 -0.35
N ASP A 467 5.64 6.69 -1.42
CA ASP A 467 5.25 7.18 -2.77
C ASP A 467 4.37 6.27 -3.66
N PHE A 468 3.87 5.11 -3.21
CA PHE A 468 3.24 4.17 -4.17
C PHE A 468 1.70 4.18 -4.31
N TYR A 469 0.95 5.08 -3.66
CA TYR A 469 -0.52 5.06 -3.78
C TYR A 469 -1.19 6.44 -3.74
N THR A 470 -0.82 7.31 -4.67
CA THR A 470 -1.58 8.54 -5.01
C THR A 470 -2.12 8.39 -6.43
N PHE A 471 -3.32 7.82 -6.60
CA PHE A 471 -4.05 8.06 -7.86
C PHE A 471 -5.57 8.06 -7.76
N ASP A 472 -6.19 7.55 -6.68
CA ASP A 472 -7.68 7.46 -6.65
C ASP A 472 -8.36 8.00 -5.37
N THR A 473 -7.63 8.42 -4.33
CA THR A 473 -8.24 8.84 -3.04
C THR A 473 -8.25 10.34 -2.76
N GLU A 474 -7.28 11.10 -3.29
CA GLU A 474 -7.13 12.54 -2.96
C GLU A 474 -8.36 13.37 -3.36
N ARG A 475 -9.05 13.00 -4.44
CA ARG A 475 -10.23 13.73 -4.92
C ARG A 475 -11.51 13.44 -4.11
N ALA A 476 -11.60 12.31 -3.42
CA ALA A 476 -12.80 11.94 -2.66
C ALA A 476 -12.81 12.48 -1.22
N LEU A 477 -11.63 12.76 -0.66
CA LEU A 477 -11.48 13.26 0.71
C LEU A 477 -11.45 14.79 0.78
N SER A 478 -10.94 15.48 -0.24
CA SER A 478 -10.93 16.95 -0.29
C SER A 478 -12.33 17.57 -0.25
N GLU A 479 -13.35 16.86 -0.73
CA GLU A 479 -14.76 17.31 -0.66
C GLU A 479 -15.42 17.01 0.70
N LEU A 480 -14.85 16.13 1.53
CA LEU A 480 -15.35 15.81 2.88
C LEU A 480 -14.86 16.82 3.94
N GLU A 481 -13.62 17.31 3.79
CA GLU A 481 -13.04 18.29 4.73
C GLU A 481 -13.54 19.72 4.48
N SER A 482 -13.87 20.08 3.23
CA SER A 482 -14.39 21.42 2.91
C SER A 482 -15.77 21.70 3.50
N ASP A 483 -16.53 20.66 3.87
CA ASP A 483 -17.87 20.80 4.47
C ASP A 483 -17.87 20.66 6.02
N SER A 484 -16.74 20.31 6.66
CA SER A 484 -16.65 20.16 8.13
C SER A 484 -15.88 21.28 8.86
N LEU A 485 -15.19 22.16 8.14
CA LEU A 485 -14.34 23.21 8.72
C LEU A 485 -14.92 24.61 8.56
N HIS A 486 -16.20 24.85 8.84
CA HIS A 486 -16.76 26.21 9.03
C HIS A 486 -17.79 26.18 10.19
N ASN A 487 -17.31 25.84 11.39
CA ASN A 487 -17.97 26.19 12.65
C ASN A 487 -16.94 26.93 13.51
N GLU A 488 -16.61 28.16 13.11
CA GLU A 488 -16.03 29.13 14.03
C GLU A 488 -17.11 30.16 14.38
N ASP A 489 -17.22 30.41 15.67
CA ASP A 489 -18.16 31.33 16.31
C ASP A 489 -18.08 32.73 15.69
N ILE A 490 -19.13 33.11 14.94
CA ILE A 490 -19.34 34.50 14.53
C ILE A 490 -20.40 35.10 15.45
N ASN A 491 -19.94 35.66 16.58
CA ASN A 491 -20.70 36.67 17.31
C ASN A 491 -20.67 37.97 16.50
N LEU A 492 -21.72 38.22 15.70
CA LEU A 492 -21.96 39.53 15.09
C LEU A 492 -23.00 40.28 15.91
N THR A 493 -22.52 41.22 16.72
CA THR A 493 -23.33 42.31 17.28
C THR A 493 -23.83 43.22 16.17
N ALA A 494 -25.08 43.67 16.29
CA ALA A 494 -25.71 44.61 15.39
C ALA A 494 -24.92 45.94 15.31
N GLY A 495 -24.41 46.25 14.12
CA GLY A 495 -23.78 47.52 13.80
C GLY A 495 -23.13 47.44 12.43
N ASP A 496 -23.56 48.31 11.53
CA ASP A 496 -22.89 48.68 10.28
C ASP A 496 -23.14 47.79 9.05
N ILE A 497 -24.34 47.93 8.47
CA ILE A 497 -24.54 47.82 7.02
C ILE A 497 -25.19 49.13 6.56
N ASN A 498 -24.37 50.01 5.98
CA ASN A 498 -24.81 50.97 4.98
C ASN A 498 -23.67 51.13 3.97
N ASP A 499 -24.09 51.27 2.71
CA ASP A 499 -23.32 51.51 1.50
C ASP A 499 -22.55 50.31 0.95
N ILE A 500 -23.05 49.77 -0.17
CA ILE A 500 -22.35 49.84 -1.46
C ILE A 500 -23.34 49.50 -2.58
N ASP A 501 -23.30 50.37 -3.59
CA ASP A 501 -24.12 50.47 -4.79
C ASP A 501 -24.20 49.21 -5.66
N TYR A 502 -25.39 49.05 -6.26
CA TYR A 502 -25.62 48.25 -7.46
C TYR A 502 -25.17 49.04 -8.68
N GLU A 503 -24.09 48.62 -9.35
CA GLU A 503 -23.96 48.85 -10.79
C GLU A 503 -22.96 47.87 -11.45
N THR A 504 -23.43 47.27 -12.55
CA THR A 504 -22.71 46.64 -13.68
C THR A 504 -22.29 45.15 -13.63
N ILE A 505 -23.03 44.38 -14.46
CA ILE A 505 -22.78 43.11 -15.19
C ILE A 505 -22.96 41.79 -14.43
#